data_AF-A0AAE3LKP1-F1
#
_entry.id   AF-A0AAE3LKP1-F1
#
_cell.length_a   1.000
_cell.length_b   1.000
_cell.length_c   1.000
_cell.angle_alpha   90.00
_cell.angle_beta   90.00
_cell.angle_gamma   90.00
#
_symmetry.space_group_name_H-M   'P 1'
#
loop_
_entity.id
_entity.type
_entity.pdbx_description
1 polymer ?
#
loop_
_entity_poly.entity_id
_entity_poly.type
_entity_poly.pdbx_seq_one_letter_code
_entity_poly.pdbx_strand_id
1 'polypeptide(L)'
;MELVDTYESYTNPGVSSPIVTTADGNVDNYEGYNQNAAYRRFNTPDEIFKDKDARFFATIIYPNATWKSTQIVIQGGVVRPDGTLMDTRGSYTHNGVTYYTYGREFQNQYSGYDGSANMTRSGFLLRKFLNENWRITNFGQSTTDFADLRYAEVLLNYAEAVIESGYAQNNAQDKAKKAINDIRFRAGHTVEIPLTLENVLRERRVELAFENKEYWDLKRRRDYHIVFNNKLKTALVPMMDLRGATPQYIFVRKYVAGDMHRTVDIRDYYFPIPGIANNGLIQNPQY
;
A
#
# COMPACT_ATOMS: atom_id res chain seq x y z
N MET A 1 3.13 -3.19 0.27
CA MET A 1 1.95 -4.05 0.55
C MET A 1 1.22 -3.65 1.82
N GLU A 2 1.91 -3.39 2.92
CA GLU A 2 1.28 -3.15 4.24
C GLU A 2 0.14 -2.12 4.26
N LEU A 3 0.32 -0.97 3.59
CA LEU A 3 -0.76 0.01 3.49
C LEU A 3 -2.00 -0.57 2.78
N VAL A 4 -1.80 -1.31 1.69
CA VAL A 4 -2.89 -1.98 0.94
C VAL A 4 -3.60 -2.99 1.82
N ASP A 5 -2.86 -3.74 2.63
CA ASP A 5 -3.42 -4.73 3.57
C ASP A 5 -4.14 -4.08 4.76
N THR A 6 -3.84 -2.81 5.07
CA THR A 6 -4.49 -2.06 6.16
C THR A 6 -5.92 -1.60 5.79
N TYR A 7 -6.20 -1.37 4.51
CA TYR A 7 -7.55 -1.00 4.07
C TYR A 7 -8.56 -2.09 4.43
N GLU A 8 -9.75 -1.65 4.82
CA GLU A 8 -10.86 -2.52 5.19
C GLU A 8 -11.66 -3.00 3.99
N SER A 9 -12.58 -3.91 4.25
CA SER A 9 -13.78 -4.10 3.44
C SER A 9 -15.01 -3.55 4.16
N TYR A 10 -16.03 -3.15 3.40
CA TYR A 10 -17.31 -2.72 3.96
C TYR A 10 -18.07 -3.84 4.71
N THR A 11 -17.69 -5.09 4.47
CA THR A 11 -18.31 -6.28 5.09
C THR A 11 -17.75 -6.62 6.47
N ASN A 12 -16.59 -6.09 6.83
CA ASN A 12 -15.95 -6.34 8.13
C ASN A 12 -15.34 -5.03 8.69
N PRO A 13 -16.20 -4.08 9.09
CA PRO A 13 -15.76 -2.75 9.51
C PRO A 13 -14.91 -2.84 10.78
N GLY A 14 -13.88 -2.01 10.86
CA GLY A 14 -13.00 -1.98 12.04
C GLY A 14 -11.82 -2.93 11.97
N VAL A 15 -11.68 -3.72 10.89
CA VAL A 15 -10.64 -4.73 10.76
C VAL A 15 -9.94 -4.60 9.41
N SER A 16 -8.61 -4.65 9.42
CA SER A 16 -7.79 -4.72 8.19
C SER A 16 -8.22 -5.92 7.34
N SER A 17 -8.29 -5.74 6.02
CA SER A 17 -8.68 -6.79 5.08
C SER A 17 -7.49 -7.17 4.19
N PRO A 18 -6.47 -7.91 4.70
CA PRO A 18 -5.28 -8.22 3.92
C PRO A 18 -5.61 -9.05 2.69
N ILE A 19 -4.84 -8.85 1.61
CA ILE A 19 -5.08 -9.54 0.33
C ILE A 19 -4.71 -11.01 0.44
N VAL A 20 -5.70 -11.89 0.41
CA VAL A 20 -5.47 -13.33 0.45
C VAL A 20 -5.21 -13.86 -0.96
N THR A 21 -4.02 -14.40 -1.21
CA THR A 21 -3.58 -14.89 -2.52
C THR A 21 -3.70 -16.41 -2.70
N THR A 22 -3.82 -17.15 -1.61
CA THR A 22 -3.82 -18.62 -1.57
C THR A 22 -5.06 -19.16 -0.82
N ALA A 23 -5.38 -20.43 -1.03
CA ALA A 23 -6.53 -21.08 -0.42
C ALA A 23 -6.39 -21.23 1.10
N ASP A 24 -5.16 -21.44 1.60
CA ASP A 24 -4.84 -21.58 3.02
C ASP A 24 -4.94 -20.28 3.82
N GLY A 25 -5.10 -19.13 3.16
CA GLY A 25 -5.25 -17.84 3.83
C GLY A 25 -3.95 -17.18 4.28
N ASN A 26 -2.77 -17.76 3.98
CA ASN A 26 -1.51 -17.22 4.47
C ASN A 26 -1.14 -15.90 3.76
N VAL A 27 -1.15 -14.80 4.51
CA VAL A 27 -0.83 -13.44 4.03
C VAL A 27 0.62 -13.01 4.29
N ASP A 28 1.39 -13.85 4.98
CA ASP A 28 2.76 -13.56 5.44
C ASP A 28 3.84 -14.33 4.67
N ASN A 29 3.45 -15.11 3.67
CA ASN A 29 4.41 -15.76 2.77
C ASN A 29 4.88 -14.80 1.67
N TYR A 30 6.14 -14.36 1.77
CA TYR A 30 6.79 -13.46 0.80
C TYR A 30 7.94 -14.13 0.04
N GLU A 31 8.01 -15.47 0.02
CA GLU A 31 9.05 -16.24 -0.67
C GLU A 31 8.86 -16.28 -2.19
N GLY A 32 7.76 -15.72 -2.70
CA GLY A 32 7.48 -15.64 -4.12
C GLY A 32 6.64 -16.79 -4.66
N TYR A 33 6.82 -17.11 -5.95
CA TYR A 33 6.01 -18.11 -6.63
C TYR A 33 6.40 -19.52 -6.17
N ASN A 34 5.41 -20.32 -5.80
CA ASN A 34 5.57 -21.73 -5.49
C ASN A 34 4.58 -22.53 -6.34
N GLN A 35 5.10 -23.39 -7.23
CA GLN A 35 4.29 -24.20 -8.14
C GLN A 35 3.24 -25.06 -7.42
N ASN A 36 3.54 -25.49 -6.19
CA ASN A 36 2.68 -26.35 -5.38
C ASN A 36 1.67 -25.58 -4.52
N ALA A 37 1.74 -24.24 -4.48
CA ALA A 37 0.80 -23.45 -3.72
C ALA A 37 -0.57 -23.40 -4.41
N ALA A 38 -1.63 -23.55 -3.61
CA ALA A 38 -3.00 -23.43 -4.07
C ALA A 38 -3.40 -21.95 -4.19
N TYR A 39 -2.95 -21.28 -5.25
CA TYR A 39 -3.31 -19.89 -5.51
C TYR A 39 -4.80 -19.72 -5.83
N ARG A 40 -5.39 -18.63 -5.33
CA ARG A 40 -6.67 -18.13 -5.81
C ARG A 40 -6.51 -17.60 -7.24
N ARG A 41 -7.51 -17.83 -8.08
CA ARG A 41 -7.50 -17.47 -9.50
C ARG A 41 -8.58 -16.43 -9.80
N PHE A 42 -8.26 -15.50 -10.67
CA PHE A 42 -9.08 -14.33 -11.01
C PHE A 42 -9.15 -14.18 -12.52
N ASN A 43 -10.28 -13.78 -13.08
CA ASN A 43 -10.39 -13.59 -14.53
C ASN A 43 -9.73 -12.28 -14.97
N THR A 44 -9.81 -11.24 -14.13
CA THR A 44 -9.08 -9.98 -14.30
C THR A 44 -8.28 -9.64 -13.04
N PRO A 45 -7.18 -8.86 -13.16
CA PRO A 45 -6.36 -8.54 -12.01
C PRO A 45 -7.07 -7.71 -10.93
N ASP A 46 -8.08 -6.92 -11.29
CA ASP A 46 -8.78 -6.05 -10.34
C ASP A 46 -9.73 -6.80 -9.39
N GLU A 47 -10.17 -8.02 -9.74
CA GLU A 47 -11.11 -8.80 -8.93
C GLU A 47 -10.63 -9.04 -7.50
N ILE A 48 -9.32 -9.18 -7.28
CA ILE A 48 -8.75 -9.40 -5.94
C ILE A 48 -8.92 -8.19 -5.00
N PHE A 49 -9.14 -6.99 -5.56
CA PHE A 49 -9.29 -5.75 -4.80
C PHE A 49 -10.75 -5.33 -4.62
N LYS A 50 -11.72 -6.02 -5.23
CA LYS A 50 -13.12 -5.58 -5.35
C LYS A 50 -13.79 -5.22 -4.02
N ASP A 51 -13.37 -5.87 -2.93
CA ASP A 51 -13.96 -5.70 -1.61
C ASP A 51 -13.30 -4.60 -0.77
N LYS A 52 -12.26 -3.93 -1.29
CA LYS A 52 -11.57 -2.83 -0.59
C LYS A 52 -12.49 -1.63 -0.41
N ASP A 53 -12.30 -0.87 0.66
CA ASP A 53 -13.03 0.38 0.86
C ASP A 53 -12.69 1.44 -0.22
N ALA A 54 -13.57 2.44 -0.39
CA ALA A 54 -13.44 3.47 -1.43
C ALA A 54 -12.11 4.24 -1.37
N ARG A 55 -11.46 4.33 -0.19
CA ARG A 55 -10.20 5.07 -0.06
C ARG A 55 -9.06 4.33 -0.71
N PHE A 56 -9.06 2.99 -0.74
CA PHE A 56 -8.08 2.23 -1.51
C PHE A 56 -8.12 2.66 -2.98
N PHE A 57 -9.32 2.64 -3.58
CA PHE A 57 -9.52 2.98 -4.99
C PHE A 57 -9.22 4.45 -5.31
N ALA A 58 -9.45 5.37 -4.35
CA ALA A 58 -9.11 6.79 -4.50
C ALA A 58 -7.61 7.07 -4.31
N THR A 59 -6.90 6.23 -3.57
CA THR A 59 -5.52 6.49 -3.13
C THR A 59 -4.48 5.75 -3.96
N ILE A 60 -4.82 4.57 -4.48
CA ILE A 60 -3.90 3.63 -5.10
C ILE A 60 -4.30 3.38 -6.56
N ILE A 61 -3.33 3.41 -7.47
CA ILE A 61 -3.44 2.76 -8.77
C ILE A 61 -2.99 1.32 -8.58
N TYR A 62 -3.87 0.39 -8.93
CA TYR A 62 -3.71 -1.06 -8.76
C TYR A 62 -3.68 -1.77 -10.13
N PRO A 63 -3.27 -3.05 -10.19
CA PRO A 63 -3.33 -3.83 -11.42
C PRO A 63 -4.71 -3.77 -12.07
N ASN A 64 -4.75 -3.42 -13.36
CA ASN A 64 -5.98 -3.24 -14.14
C ASN A 64 -6.83 -2.01 -13.80
N ALA A 65 -6.35 -1.11 -12.93
CA ALA A 65 -6.98 0.18 -12.70
C ALA A 65 -7.04 1.00 -14.00
N THR A 66 -8.13 1.71 -14.20
CA THR A 66 -8.22 2.71 -15.28
C THR A 66 -7.78 4.05 -14.73
N TRP A 67 -6.80 4.67 -15.39
CA TRP A 67 -6.38 6.04 -15.12
C TRP A 67 -6.68 6.89 -16.37
N LYS A 68 -7.62 7.82 -16.25
CA LYS A 68 -8.20 8.54 -17.38
C LYS A 68 -8.85 7.56 -18.37
N SER A 69 -8.27 7.40 -19.56
CA SER A 69 -8.72 6.45 -20.59
C SER A 69 -7.76 5.28 -20.79
N THR A 70 -6.76 5.15 -19.90
CA THR A 70 -5.70 4.15 -20.04
C THR A 70 -5.82 3.10 -18.94
N GLN A 71 -5.95 1.84 -19.34
CA GLN A 71 -5.82 0.71 -18.44
C GLN A 71 -4.36 0.53 -18.04
N ILE A 72 -4.09 0.52 -16.74
CA ILE A 72 -2.74 0.36 -16.20
C ILE A 72 -2.42 -1.13 -16.10
N VAL A 73 -1.50 -1.60 -16.94
CA VAL A 73 -1.06 -2.99 -16.98
C VAL A 73 0.10 -3.20 -16.02
N ILE A 74 -0.12 -4.03 -15.00
CA ILE A 74 0.89 -4.47 -14.05
C ILE A 74 0.85 -5.99 -14.03
N GLN A 75 1.91 -6.62 -14.52
CA GLN A 75 2.08 -8.07 -14.51
C GLN A 75 3.57 -8.36 -14.35
N GLY A 76 3.93 -9.40 -13.61
CA GLY A 76 5.33 -9.76 -13.34
C GLY A 76 5.73 -11.14 -13.84
N GLY A 77 4.85 -11.89 -14.48
CA GLY A 77 5.20 -13.18 -15.05
C GLY A 77 4.06 -13.91 -15.73
N VAL A 78 4.42 -15.00 -16.41
CA VAL A 78 3.54 -16.00 -17.01
C VAL A 78 3.92 -17.36 -16.43
N VAL A 79 2.98 -18.06 -15.81
CA VAL A 79 3.12 -19.46 -15.42
C VAL A 79 2.67 -20.32 -16.61
N ARG A 80 3.58 -21.14 -17.13
CA ARG A 80 3.35 -22.02 -18.27
C ARG A 80 2.46 -23.22 -17.89
N PRO A 81 1.91 -23.97 -18.87
CA PRO A 81 1.08 -25.15 -18.59
C PRO A 81 1.79 -26.23 -17.76
N ASP A 82 3.11 -26.36 -17.88
CA ASP A 82 3.94 -27.27 -17.07
C ASP A 82 4.18 -26.76 -15.62
N GLY A 83 3.71 -25.55 -15.31
CA GLY A 83 3.84 -24.86 -14.03
C GLY A 83 5.14 -24.12 -13.81
N THR A 84 6.04 -24.08 -14.79
CA THR A 84 7.25 -23.25 -14.74
C THR A 84 6.90 -21.77 -14.87
N LEU A 85 7.60 -20.92 -14.11
CA LEU A 85 7.43 -19.47 -14.15
C LEU A 85 8.37 -18.86 -15.20
N MET A 86 7.84 -17.98 -16.03
CA MET A 86 8.57 -17.03 -16.87
C MET A 86 8.37 -15.62 -16.32
N ASP A 87 9.41 -15.04 -15.71
CA ASP A 87 9.39 -13.71 -15.05
C ASP A 87 10.46 -12.74 -15.62
N THR A 88 11.21 -13.18 -16.63
CA THR A 88 12.09 -12.35 -17.45
C THR A 88 11.38 -11.88 -18.72
N ARG A 89 11.82 -10.74 -19.29
CA ARG A 89 11.22 -10.15 -20.49
C ARG A 89 11.16 -11.19 -21.62
N GLY A 90 9.96 -11.49 -22.08
CA GLY A 90 9.73 -12.46 -23.13
C GLY A 90 8.25 -12.63 -23.44
N SER A 91 7.96 -13.60 -24.28
CA SER A 91 6.60 -14.01 -24.59
C SER A 91 6.49 -15.53 -24.70
N TYR A 92 5.28 -16.05 -24.55
CA TYR A 92 4.95 -17.46 -24.69
C TYR A 92 3.64 -17.61 -25.46
N THR A 93 3.65 -18.39 -26.53
CA THR A 93 2.44 -18.69 -27.31
C THR A 93 1.80 -19.97 -26.81
N HIS A 94 0.54 -19.87 -26.40
CA HIS A 94 -0.27 -21.00 -25.95
C HIS A 94 -1.63 -20.96 -26.66
N ASN A 95 -2.02 -22.06 -27.29
CA ASN A 95 -3.27 -22.19 -28.05
C ASN A 95 -3.51 -21.03 -29.06
N GLY A 96 -2.44 -20.62 -29.75
CA GLY A 96 -2.49 -19.54 -30.75
C GLY A 96 -2.54 -18.11 -30.20
N VAL A 97 -2.53 -17.93 -28.86
CA VAL A 97 -2.47 -16.62 -28.21
C VAL A 97 -1.09 -16.39 -27.63
N THR A 98 -0.51 -15.21 -27.87
CA THR A 98 0.80 -14.81 -27.33
C THR A 98 0.63 -14.04 -26.03
N TYR A 99 1.25 -14.53 -24.96
CA TYR A 99 1.27 -13.92 -23.63
C TYR A 99 2.65 -13.33 -23.35
N TYR A 100 2.70 -12.05 -22.99
CA TYR A 100 3.95 -11.37 -22.63
C TYR A 100 4.16 -11.40 -21.11
N THR A 101 5.40 -11.57 -20.65
CA THR A 101 5.76 -11.62 -19.22
C THR A 101 5.16 -10.46 -18.43
N TYR A 102 5.24 -9.24 -18.98
CA TYR A 102 4.77 -8.01 -18.34
C TYR A 102 3.40 -7.54 -18.87
N GLY A 103 2.64 -8.47 -19.46
CA GLY A 103 1.27 -8.25 -19.94
C GLY A 103 1.16 -7.53 -21.29
N ARG A 104 2.22 -6.89 -21.78
CA ARG A 104 2.31 -6.24 -23.10
C ARG A 104 3.70 -6.39 -23.71
N GLU A 105 3.80 -6.18 -25.02
CA GLU A 105 5.02 -6.35 -25.81
C GLU A 105 6.05 -5.24 -25.57
N PHE A 106 5.58 -4.00 -25.60
CA PHE A 106 6.44 -2.83 -25.55
C PHE A 106 6.45 -2.20 -24.17
N GLN A 107 7.62 -1.70 -23.78
CA GLN A 107 7.88 -1.15 -22.45
C GLN A 107 6.96 0.01 -22.07
N ASN A 108 6.55 0.83 -23.05
CA ASN A 108 5.65 1.95 -22.85
C ASN A 108 4.17 1.54 -22.68
N GLN A 109 3.85 0.25 -22.69
CA GLN A 109 2.48 -0.28 -22.58
C GLN A 109 2.20 -0.95 -21.23
N TYR A 110 3.18 -1.04 -20.34
CA TYR A 110 3.04 -1.61 -19.01
C TYR A 110 3.73 -0.74 -17.95
N SER A 111 3.49 -1.04 -16.68
CA SER A 111 3.98 -0.23 -15.56
C SER A 111 4.59 -1.05 -14.44
N GLY A 112 5.00 -2.31 -14.68
CA GLY A 112 5.47 -3.22 -13.61
C GLY A 112 6.65 -4.13 -13.96
N TYR A 113 7.42 -4.44 -12.93
CA TYR A 113 8.35 -5.57 -12.74
C TYR A 113 9.43 -5.89 -13.79
N ASP A 114 9.60 -5.08 -14.83
CA ASP A 114 10.69 -5.28 -15.81
C ASP A 114 12.08 -4.89 -15.29
N GLY A 115 12.17 -4.40 -14.05
CA GLY A 115 13.43 -3.99 -13.41
C GLY A 115 13.92 -2.59 -13.77
N SER A 116 13.26 -1.89 -14.70
CA SER A 116 13.62 -0.53 -15.09
C SER A 116 13.13 0.51 -14.06
N ALA A 117 13.81 1.66 -14.03
CA ALA A 117 13.58 2.73 -13.05
C ALA A 117 12.17 3.35 -13.13
N ASN A 118 11.47 3.20 -14.26
CA ASN A 118 10.14 3.79 -14.51
C ASN A 118 8.98 2.83 -14.18
N MET A 119 9.24 1.64 -13.63
CA MET A 119 8.20 0.65 -13.30
C MET A 119 7.92 0.56 -11.81
N THR A 120 6.71 0.11 -11.46
CA THR A 120 6.41 -0.28 -10.08
C THR A 120 7.29 -1.45 -9.65
N ARG A 121 7.77 -1.38 -8.41
CA ARG A 121 8.45 -2.47 -7.71
C ARG A 121 7.55 -3.18 -6.69
N SER A 122 6.42 -2.56 -6.33
CA SER A 122 5.51 -3.06 -5.29
C SER A 122 4.22 -3.66 -5.82
N GLY A 123 3.85 -3.35 -7.07
CA GLY A 123 2.58 -3.75 -7.68
C GLY A 123 1.52 -2.66 -7.66
N PHE A 124 1.86 -1.48 -7.13
CA PHE A 124 0.96 -0.35 -6.95
C PHE A 124 1.66 0.95 -7.36
N LEU A 125 0.86 1.94 -7.76
CA LEU A 125 1.30 3.33 -7.96
C LEU A 125 0.41 4.28 -7.14
N LEU A 126 0.85 5.53 -6.98
CA LEU A 126 0.10 6.55 -6.27
C LEU A 126 -1.03 7.11 -7.16
N ARG A 127 -2.27 7.18 -6.63
CA ARG A 127 -3.40 7.89 -7.26
C ARG A 127 -3.75 9.19 -6.54
N LYS A 128 -3.58 9.22 -5.21
CA LYS A 128 -3.91 10.40 -4.39
C LYS A 128 -3.18 11.65 -4.91
N PHE A 129 -3.87 12.80 -4.82
CA PHE A 129 -3.44 14.11 -5.36
C PHE A 129 -3.43 14.22 -6.89
N LEU A 130 -3.67 13.14 -7.63
CA LEU A 130 -3.73 13.21 -9.08
C LEU A 130 -5.15 13.56 -9.53
N ASN A 131 -5.27 14.56 -10.40
CA ASN A 131 -6.54 14.96 -11.02
C ASN A 131 -6.61 14.42 -12.45
N GLU A 132 -7.62 13.60 -12.73
CA GLU A 132 -7.80 12.97 -14.04
C GLU A 132 -8.11 13.98 -15.16
N ASN A 133 -8.73 15.10 -14.81
CA ASN A 133 -9.11 16.16 -15.74
C ASN A 133 -7.96 17.11 -16.09
N TRP A 134 -6.85 17.06 -15.35
CA TRP A 134 -5.73 17.97 -15.56
C TRP A 134 -4.70 17.38 -16.51
N ARG A 135 -4.18 18.23 -17.41
CA ARG A 135 -3.05 17.90 -18.29
C ARG A 135 -1.79 18.54 -17.74
N ILE A 136 -0.78 17.73 -17.47
CA ILE A 136 0.57 18.23 -17.16
C ILE A 136 1.18 18.71 -18.47
N THR A 137 1.42 20.02 -18.59
CA THR A 137 1.99 20.65 -19.78
C THR A 137 3.52 20.74 -19.71
N ASN A 138 4.08 20.85 -18.49
CA ASN A 138 5.51 20.92 -18.25
C ASN A 138 5.92 19.94 -17.15
N PHE A 139 7.05 19.26 -17.35
CA PHE A 139 7.64 18.40 -16.33
C PHE A 139 8.07 19.23 -15.11
N GLY A 140 7.86 18.70 -13.90
CA GLY A 140 8.25 19.35 -12.65
C GLY A 140 7.33 20.48 -12.17
N GLN A 141 6.19 20.71 -12.84
CA GLN A 141 5.19 21.70 -12.44
C GLN A 141 3.91 21.02 -11.96
N SER A 142 3.35 21.52 -10.86
CA SER A 142 2.07 21.08 -10.31
C SER A 142 1.35 22.27 -9.71
N THR A 143 0.03 22.33 -9.91
CA THR A 143 -0.88 23.26 -9.23
C THR A 143 -1.77 22.51 -8.24
N THR A 144 -1.45 21.26 -7.91
CA THR A 144 -2.21 20.51 -6.91
C THR A 144 -1.87 21.05 -5.53
N ASP A 145 -2.90 21.50 -4.81
CA ASP A 145 -2.77 21.90 -3.41
C ASP A 145 -2.31 20.71 -2.54
N PHE A 146 -1.39 20.99 -1.62
CA PHE A 146 -0.96 20.02 -0.61
C PHE A 146 -1.41 20.51 0.75
N ALA A 147 -2.32 19.76 1.39
CA ALA A 147 -2.86 20.15 2.68
C ALA A 147 -1.88 19.82 3.81
N ASP A 148 -1.32 20.84 4.45
CA ASP A 148 -0.50 20.66 5.66
C ASP A 148 -1.33 20.20 6.87
N LEU A 149 -2.55 20.75 6.98
CA LEU A 149 -3.56 20.42 7.98
C LEU A 149 -4.94 20.32 7.33
N ARG A 150 -5.72 19.34 7.76
CA ARG A 150 -7.14 19.23 7.36
C ARG A 150 -8.00 18.68 8.48
N TYR A 151 -9.30 18.93 8.39
CA TYR A 151 -10.23 18.63 9.48
C TYR A 151 -10.23 17.17 9.95
N ALA A 152 -9.98 16.20 9.06
CA ALA A 152 -9.88 14.79 9.46
C ALA A 152 -8.70 14.54 10.43
N GLU A 153 -7.58 15.24 10.27
CA GLU A 153 -6.46 15.16 11.20
C GLU A 153 -6.83 15.72 12.58
N VAL A 154 -7.61 16.81 12.64
CA VAL A 154 -8.11 17.38 13.91
C VAL A 154 -8.96 16.35 14.66
N LEU A 155 -9.87 15.67 13.95
CA LEU A 155 -10.71 14.62 14.51
C LEU A 155 -9.88 13.42 15.01
N LEU A 156 -8.89 12.99 14.24
CA LEU A 156 -8.00 11.88 14.62
C LEU A 156 -7.09 12.24 15.80
N ASN A 157 -6.54 13.46 15.83
CA ASN A 157 -5.74 13.95 16.95
C ASN A 157 -6.57 13.99 18.24
N TYR A 158 -7.82 14.47 18.17
CA TYR A 158 -8.73 14.46 19.30
C TYR A 158 -9.04 13.03 19.77
N ALA A 159 -9.35 12.11 18.85
CA ALA A 159 -9.64 10.73 19.19
C ALA A 159 -8.44 10.02 19.84
N GLU A 160 -7.22 10.20 19.30
CA GLU A 160 -6.00 9.61 19.85
C GLU A 160 -5.69 10.17 21.24
N ALA A 161 -5.80 11.49 21.43
CA ALA A 161 -5.58 12.12 22.73
C ALA A 161 -6.55 11.60 23.80
N VAL A 162 -7.84 11.50 23.47
CA VAL A 162 -8.89 11.05 24.41
C VAL A 162 -8.70 9.58 24.82
N ILE A 163 -8.36 8.70 23.88
CA ILE A 163 -8.19 7.28 24.19
C ILE A 163 -6.90 7.02 24.99
N GLU A 164 -5.79 7.69 24.65
CA GLU A 164 -4.50 7.52 25.34
C GLU A 164 -4.54 8.14 26.75
N SER A 165 -5.22 9.28 26.93
CA SER A 165 -5.31 9.94 28.23
C SER A 165 -6.39 9.35 29.14
N GLY A 166 -7.31 8.54 28.62
CA GLY A 166 -8.49 8.06 29.33
C GLY A 166 -9.47 9.18 29.73
N TYR A 167 -9.45 10.34 29.07
CA TYR A 167 -10.27 11.49 29.48
C TYR A 167 -11.76 11.22 29.17
N ALA A 168 -12.61 11.25 30.19
CA ALA A 168 -14.03 10.87 30.06
C ALA A 168 -15.02 12.00 30.37
N GLN A 169 -14.57 13.14 30.91
CA GLN A 169 -15.45 14.26 31.22
C GLN A 169 -16.04 14.89 29.96
N ASN A 170 -17.13 15.64 30.11
CA ASN A 170 -17.77 16.40 29.01
C ASN A 170 -18.12 15.57 27.77
N ASN A 171 -18.43 14.28 28.01
CA ASN A 171 -18.71 13.28 27.01
C ASN A 171 -17.57 13.07 25.99
N ALA A 172 -16.32 13.15 26.45
CA ALA A 172 -15.17 13.14 25.56
C ALA A 172 -15.00 11.81 24.80
N GLN A 173 -15.24 10.67 25.46
CA GLN A 173 -15.14 9.33 24.86
C GLN A 173 -16.15 9.15 23.71
N ASP A 174 -17.41 9.53 23.91
CA ASP A 174 -18.43 9.48 22.85
C ASP A 174 -18.09 10.44 21.70
N LYS A 175 -17.62 11.66 22.00
CA LYS A 175 -17.17 12.61 20.97
C LYS A 175 -15.99 12.06 20.16
N ALA A 176 -15.06 11.35 20.81
CA ALA A 176 -13.90 10.75 20.16
C ALA A 176 -14.30 9.55 19.29
N LYS A 177 -15.20 8.70 19.80
CA LYS A 177 -15.84 7.64 19.03
C LYS A 177 -16.57 8.20 17.81
N LYS A 178 -17.32 9.29 17.99
CA LYS A 178 -17.98 9.98 16.89
C LYS A 178 -16.98 10.52 15.88
N ALA A 179 -15.90 11.16 16.33
CA ALA A 179 -14.87 11.75 15.48
C ALA A 179 -14.25 10.73 14.50
N ILE A 180 -13.90 9.52 14.97
CA ILE A 180 -13.40 8.47 14.08
C ILE A 180 -14.51 7.97 13.12
N ASN A 181 -15.74 7.79 13.60
CA ASN A 181 -16.82 7.25 12.78
C ASN A 181 -17.32 8.27 11.74
N ASP A 182 -17.25 9.58 11.99
CA ASP A 182 -17.56 10.62 11.01
C ASP A 182 -16.63 10.54 9.79
N ILE A 183 -15.33 10.25 10.01
CA ILE A 183 -14.36 10.04 8.93
C ILE A 183 -14.74 8.80 8.11
N ARG A 184 -15.09 7.72 8.81
CA ARG A 184 -15.46 6.44 8.19
C ARG A 184 -16.73 6.52 7.37
N PHE A 185 -17.75 7.18 7.89
CA PHE A 185 -19.01 7.40 7.19
C PHE A 185 -18.82 8.26 5.94
N ARG A 186 -17.96 9.28 6.00
CA ARG A 186 -17.54 10.04 4.82
C ARG A 186 -16.83 9.17 3.78
N ALA A 187 -16.17 8.08 4.19
CA ALA A 187 -15.56 7.09 3.32
C ALA A 187 -16.51 5.95 2.89
N GLY A 188 -17.82 6.07 3.16
CA GLY A 188 -18.85 5.12 2.72
C GLY A 188 -19.09 3.93 3.65
N HIS A 189 -18.44 3.88 4.83
CA HIS A 189 -18.83 2.91 5.85
C HIS A 189 -20.22 3.24 6.39
N THR A 190 -20.96 2.23 6.87
CA THR A 190 -22.32 2.40 7.40
C THR A 190 -22.47 1.91 8.83
N VAL A 191 -21.42 1.29 9.38
CA VAL A 191 -21.40 0.69 10.72
C VAL A 191 -20.34 1.40 11.56
N GLU A 192 -20.74 1.78 12.78
CA GLU A 192 -19.80 2.33 13.75
C GLU A 192 -18.84 1.27 14.27
N ILE A 193 -17.61 1.69 14.54
CA ILE A 193 -16.60 0.89 15.23
C ILE A 193 -16.34 1.47 16.63
N PRO A 194 -15.89 0.63 17.60
CA PRO A 194 -15.56 1.12 18.92
C PRO A 194 -14.32 2.03 18.89
N LEU A 195 -14.28 2.98 19.83
CA LEU A 195 -13.08 3.78 20.09
C LEU A 195 -12.05 2.89 20.79
N THR A 196 -11.05 2.44 20.04
CA THR A 196 -9.87 1.77 20.55
C THR A 196 -8.63 2.43 19.95
N LEU A 197 -7.50 2.37 20.64
CA LEU A 197 -6.25 2.93 20.12
C LEU A 197 -5.89 2.30 18.77
N GLU A 198 -6.06 0.99 18.62
CA GLU A 198 -5.84 0.28 17.36
C GLU A 198 -6.70 0.84 16.22
N ASN A 199 -8.00 1.05 16.45
CA ASN A 199 -8.88 1.63 15.45
C ASN A 199 -8.49 3.06 15.09
N VAL A 200 -8.11 3.89 16.08
CA VAL A 200 -7.66 5.27 15.84
C VAL A 200 -6.40 5.27 14.97
N LEU A 201 -5.39 4.47 15.29
CA LEU A 201 -4.12 4.43 14.56
C LEU A 201 -4.29 3.87 13.15
N ARG A 202 -5.14 2.86 12.98
CA ARG A 202 -5.45 2.27 11.68
C ARG A 202 -6.20 3.24 10.79
N GLU A 203 -7.22 3.91 11.33
CA GLU A 203 -7.97 4.95 10.62
C GLU A 203 -7.04 6.11 10.23
N ARG A 204 -6.12 6.51 11.13
CA ARG A 204 -5.11 7.53 10.86
C ARG A 204 -4.17 7.14 9.72
N ARG A 205 -3.69 5.89 9.70
CA ARG A 205 -2.81 5.37 8.64
C ARG A 205 -3.49 5.40 7.27
N VAL A 206 -4.75 5.00 7.20
CA VAL A 206 -5.52 4.94 5.95
C VAL A 206 -5.94 6.33 5.48
N GLU A 207 -6.53 7.13 6.36
CA GLU A 207 -7.07 8.45 6.03
C GLU A 207 -5.95 9.40 5.58
N LEU A 208 -4.83 9.42 6.31
CA LEU A 208 -3.69 10.32 6.06
C LEU A 208 -2.57 9.69 5.23
N ALA A 209 -2.86 8.58 4.52
CA ALA A 209 -1.89 7.93 3.65
C ALA A 209 -1.31 8.93 2.64
N PHE A 210 0.02 8.92 2.48
CA PHE A 210 0.79 9.83 1.60
C PHE A 210 0.72 11.34 1.93
N GLU A 211 0.21 11.73 3.11
CA GLU A 211 0.15 13.13 3.57
C GLU A 211 1.30 13.49 4.53
N ASN A 212 2.44 12.80 4.43
CA ASN A 212 3.60 13.01 5.30
C ASN A 212 3.29 12.87 6.80
N LYS A 213 2.48 11.87 7.20
CA LYS A 213 2.10 11.63 8.61
C LYS A 213 2.72 10.36 9.20
N GLU A 214 2.65 9.22 8.51
CA GLU A 214 3.07 7.91 9.03
C GLU A 214 4.50 7.88 9.58
N TYR A 215 5.45 8.53 8.89
CA TYR A 215 6.83 8.63 9.38
C TYR A 215 6.89 9.29 10.77
N TRP A 216 6.23 10.44 10.94
CA TRP A 216 6.21 11.18 12.19
C TRP A 216 5.37 10.49 13.27
N ASP A 217 4.30 9.79 12.88
CA ASP A 217 3.51 8.97 13.80
C ASP A 217 4.36 7.83 14.38
N LEU A 218 5.11 7.11 13.54
CA LEU A 218 6.04 6.08 14.01
C LEU A 218 7.19 6.65 14.83
N LYS A 219 7.63 7.88 14.55
CA LYS A 219 8.66 8.58 15.36
C LYS A 219 8.15 8.93 16.74
N ARG A 220 7.02 9.64 16.85
CA ARG A 220 6.49 10.08 18.15
C ARG A 220 6.07 8.91 19.03
N ARG A 221 5.62 7.81 18.43
CA ARG A 221 5.20 6.59 19.15
C ARG A 221 6.35 5.66 19.51
N ARG A 222 7.58 5.95 19.09
CA ARG A 222 8.74 5.06 19.27
C ARG A 222 8.61 3.68 18.59
N ASP A 223 7.85 3.63 17.49
CA ASP A 223 7.60 2.41 16.71
C ASP A 223 8.47 2.30 15.44
N TYR A 224 9.04 3.41 14.94
CA TYR A 224 9.85 3.43 13.72
C TYR A 224 10.96 2.35 13.66
N HIS A 225 11.76 2.19 14.71
CA HIS A 225 12.81 1.15 14.75
C HIS A 225 12.22 -0.26 14.85
N ILE A 226 11.08 -0.44 15.51
CA ILE A 226 10.37 -1.73 15.61
C ILE A 226 9.87 -2.16 14.23
N VAL A 227 9.32 -1.23 13.46
CA VAL A 227 8.72 -1.51 12.15
C VAL A 227 9.79 -1.68 11.06
N PHE A 228 10.85 -0.87 11.08
CA PHE A 228 11.79 -0.80 9.95
C PHE A 228 13.14 -1.47 10.18
N ASN A 229 13.53 -1.79 11.41
CA ASN A 229 14.78 -2.52 11.63
C ASN A 229 14.67 -3.93 11.07
N ASN A 230 15.67 -4.35 10.32
CA ASN A 230 15.72 -5.61 9.57
C ASN A 230 14.56 -5.82 8.58
N LYS A 231 13.80 -4.77 8.25
CA LYS A 231 12.60 -4.88 7.41
C LYS A 231 12.97 -4.97 5.93
N LEU A 232 12.37 -5.93 5.25
CA LEU A 232 12.30 -5.99 3.79
C LEU A 232 10.93 -5.50 3.32
N LYS A 233 10.93 -4.71 2.25
CA LYS A 233 9.70 -4.26 1.59
C LYS A 233 9.07 -5.41 0.83
N THR A 234 7.75 -5.39 0.80
CA THR A 234 6.93 -6.44 0.20
C THR A 234 6.07 -5.91 -0.94
N ALA A 235 5.86 -6.77 -1.93
CA ALA A 235 5.18 -6.53 -3.19
C ALA A 235 4.09 -7.60 -3.43
N LEU A 236 3.12 -7.25 -4.27
CA LEU A 236 2.10 -8.19 -4.75
C LEU A 236 2.13 -8.21 -6.27
N VAL A 237 2.52 -9.35 -6.83
CA VAL A 237 2.83 -9.52 -8.24
C VAL A 237 1.73 -10.31 -8.92
N PRO A 238 0.97 -9.70 -9.85
CA PRO A 238 0.04 -10.44 -10.71
C PRO A 238 0.83 -11.28 -11.71
N MET A 239 0.42 -12.53 -11.90
CA MET A 239 0.98 -13.44 -12.90
C MET A 239 -0.14 -14.03 -13.73
N MET A 240 0.07 -14.15 -15.04
CA MET A 240 -0.82 -14.89 -15.92
C MET A 240 -0.58 -16.39 -15.74
N ASP A 241 -1.57 -17.15 -15.31
CA ASP A 241 -1.52 -18.60 -15.09
C ASP A 241 -2.20 -19.35 -16.24
N LEU A 242 -1.41 -20.13 -16.98
CA LEU A 242 -1.83 -20.92 -18.14
C LEU A 242 -1.99 -22.41 -17.83
N ARG A 243 -1.91 -22.82 -16.55
CA ARG A 243 -2.10 -24.23 -16.15
C ARG A 243 -3.56 -24.69 -16.22
N GLY A 244 -4.51 -23.75 -16.12
CA GLY A 244 -5.94 -24.03 -16.17
C GLY A 244 -6.47 -24.23 -17.59
N ALA A 245 -7.72 -24.67 -17.71
CA ALA A 245 -8.41 -24.78 -19.00
C ALA A 245 -8.54 -23.42 -19.72
N THR A 246 -8.64 -22.34 -18.94
CA THR A 246 -8.63 -20.96 -19.42
C THR A 246 -7.51 -20.17 -18.72
N PRO A 247 -6.89 -19.19 -19.41
CA PRO A 247 -5.96 -18.26 -18.77
C PRO A 247 -6.63 -17.50 -17.63
N GLN A 248 -5.97 -17.43 -16.48
CA GLN A 248 -6.44 -16.68 -15.31
C GLN A 248 -5.26 -15.97 -14.64
N TYR A 249 -5.53 -14.99 -13.78
CA TYR A 249 -4.53 -14.35 -12.95
C TYR A 249 -4.40 -15.04 -11.61
N ILE A 250 -3.16 -15.23 -11.17
CA ILE A 250 -2.80 -15.49 -9.77
C ILE A 250 -2.00 -14.30 -9.24
N PHE A 251 -1.93 -14.18 -7.92
CA PHE A 251 -1.15 -13.14 -7.26
C PHE A 251 -0.11 -13.75 -6.33
N VAL A 252 1.10 -13.21 -6.39
CA VAL A 252 2.22 -13.68 -5.59
C VAL A 252 2.69 -12.56 -4.67
N ARG A 253 2.67 -12.83 -3.36
CA ARG A 253 3.35 -12.01 -2.36
C ARG A 253 4.84 -12.30 -2.43
N LYS A 254 5.67 -11.26 -2.55
CA LYS A 254 7.13 -11.39 -2.56
C LYS A 254 7.85 -10.23 -1.88
N TYR A 255 9.09 -10.43 -1.47
CA TYR A 255 9.99 -9.31 -1.20
C TYR A 255 10.30 -8.52 -2.48
N VAL A 256 10.43 -7.21 -2.34
CA VAL A 256 10.81 -6.32 -3.46
C VAL A 256 12.20 -6.73 -3.93
N ALA A 257 12.33 -7.06 -5.22
CA ALA A 257 13.59 -7.52 -5.80
C ALA A 257 14.70 -6.47 -5.59
N GLY A 258 15.85 -6.88 -5.03
CA GLY A 258 16.98 -6.00 -4.74
C GLY A 258 16.77 -5.04 -3.56
N ASP A 259 15.74 -5.23 -2.74
CA ASP A 259 15.66 -4.54 -1.44
C ASP A 259 16.63 -5.19 -0.45
N MET A 260 17.10 -4.40 0.51
CA MET A 260 18.09 -4.83 1.51
C MET A 260 17.53 -4.56 2.90
N HIS A 261 17.93 -5.39 3.86
CA HIS A 261 17.63 -5.15 5.27
C HIS A 261 18.15 -3.78 5.69
N ARG A 262 17.30 -3.03 6.38
CA ARG A 262 17.64 -1.72 6.92
C ARG A 262 18.09 -1.90 8.36
N THR A 263 19.21 -1.29 8.73
CA THR A 263 19.52 -1.07 10.14
C THR A 263 18.82 0.21 10.56
N VAL A 264 17.91 0.08 11.54
CA VAL A 264 17.23 1.23 12.13
C VAL A 264 17.33 1.13 13.64
N ASP A 265 17.89 2.16 14.24
CA ASP A 265 18.30 2.20 15.63
C ASP A 265 17.53 3.31 16.38
N ILE A 266 17.71 3.36 17.70
CA ILE A 266 17.14 4.42 18.54
C ILE A 266 17.71 5.80 18.18
N ARG A 267 18.97 5.90 17.70
CA ARG A 267 19.56 7.16 17.24
C ARG A 267 18.77 7.82 16.12
N ASP A 268 18.16 7.01 15.25
CA ASP A 268 17.53 7.51 14.02
C ASP A 268 16.29 8.35 14.30
N TYR A 269 15.80 8.37 15.54
CA TYR A 269 14.73 9.27 15.97
C TYR A 269 15.12 10.74 15.99
N TYR A 270 16.42 11.04 15.95
CA TYR A 270 16.97 12.38 15.93
C TYR A 270 17.85 12.55 14.69
N PHE A 271 17.96 13.80 14.22
CA PHE A 271 18.92 14.14 13.16
C PHE A 271 20.23 14.59 13.78
N PRO A 272 21.39 14.31 13.15
CA PRO A 272 22.66 14.86 13.61
C PRO A 272 22.63 16.39 13.52
N ILE A 273 23.15 17.08 14.54
CA ILE A 273 23.35 18.52 14.53
C ILE A 273 24.61 18.80 13.69
N PRO A 274 24.50 19.55 12.57
CA PRO A 274 25.66 19.85 11.74
C PRO A 274 26.59 20.87 12.43
N GLY A 275 27.90 20.67 12.29
CA GLY A 275 28.91 21.67 12.66
C GLY A 275 29.13 21.88 14.16
N ILE A 276 28.85 20.88 15.01
CA ILE A 276 29.01 20.97 16.48
C ILE A 276 30.39 21.47 16.92
N ALA A 277 31.45 21.15 16.16
CA ALA A 277 32.81 21.61 16.43
C ALA A 277 32.97 23.14 16.35
N ASN A 278 32.12 23.83 15.58
CA ASN A 278 32.20 25.28 15.36
C ASN A 278 31.16 26.06 16.16
N ASN A 279 30.00 25.46 16.44
CA ASN A 279 28.88 26.16 17.09
C ASN A 279 28.76 25.89 18.59
N GLY A 280 29.54 24.96 19.15
CA GLY A 280 29.54 24.63 20.58
C GLY A 280 28.26 23.95 21.08
N LEU A 281 27.37 23.51 20.19
CA LEU A 281 26.16 22.78 20.56
C LEU A 281 26.50 21.34 20.95
N ILE A 282 25.73 20.82 21.92
CA ILE A 282 25.79 19.42 22.31
C ILE A 282 25.04 18.59 21.25
N GLN A 283 25.66 17.48 20.84
CA GLN A 283 25.07 16.57 19.86
C GLN A 283 23.84 15.82 20.41
N ASN A 284 22.93 15.43 19.52
CA ASN A 284 21.85 14.52 19.85
C ASN A 284 22.38 13.15 20.33
N PRO A 285 21.64 12.41 21.17
CA PRO A 285 22.09 11.11 21.67
C PRO A 285 22.48 10.14 20.55
N GLN A 286 23.58 9.41 20.74
CA GLN A 286 24.08 8.35 19.84
C GLN A 286 24.60 8.84 18.46
N TYR A 287 25.01 10.11 18.37
CA TYR A 287 25.72 10.72 17.24
C TYR A 287 27.07 11.33 17.63
#